data_AF-A0A7S1YCA0-F1
#
_entry.id   AF-A0A7S1YCA0-F1
#
_cell.length_a   1.000
_cell.length_b   1.000
_cell.length_c   1.000
_cell.angle_alpha   90.00
_cell.angle_beta   90.00
_cell.angle_gamma   90.00
#
_symmetry.space_group_name_H-M   'P 1'
#
loop_
_entity.id
_entity.type
_entity.pdbx_description
1 polymer ?
#
loop_
_entity_poly.entity_id
_entity_poly.type
_entity_poly.pdbx_seq_one_letter_code
_entity_poly.pdbx_strand_id
1 'polypeptide(L)'
;KKTNSNRPLVDIWVSGEEAQGKSGIVTAGRARARAGSSVTTVGSRISGWGSVTPVGTPRLCTLPALPSLSVSAAQQLVTLHTILWQSLTTTHTFAWALGGTALGAVRHGGQIPWDDDRDIAVYAQDLPSLLASLQADPRVQVATPSYGLKVLPADATVT
;
A
#
# COMPACT_ATOMS: atom_id res chain seq x y z
N LYS A 1 -1.40 1.34 12.99
CA LYS A 1 -0.29 2.12 13.61
C LYS A 1 0.99 1.63 12.93
N LYS A 2 1.54 2.34 11.93
CA LYS A 2 2.86 1.99 11.35
C LYS A 2 3.85 2.03 12.51
N THR A 3 4.48 0.90 12.83
CA THR A 3 5.59 0.90 13.77
C THR A 3 6.69 1.72 13.12
N ASN A 4 7.21 2.73 13.80
CA ASN A 4 8.36 3.53 13.37
C ASN A 4 9.65 2.69 13.48
N SER A 5 9.60 1.46 12.96
CA SER A 5 10.73 0.59 12.81
C SER A 5 11.35 0.99 11.49
N ASN A 6 12.38 1.82 11.53
CA ASN A 6 13.21 2.25 10.40
C ASN A 6 13.93 1.05 9.74
N ARG A 7 13.17 0.00 9.41
CA ARG A 7 13.59 -1.35 9.08
C ARG A 7 12.99 -1.66 7.71
N PRO A 8 13.84 -1.73 6.68
CA PRO A 8 13.37 -1.98 5.33
C PRO A 8 12.74 -3.37 5.23
N LEU A 9 11.50 -3.42 4.75
CA LEU A 9 10.73 -4.64 4.62
C LEU A 9 9.81 -4.61 3.39
N VAL A 10 9.33 -5.79 3.00
CA VAL A 10 8.23 -5.92 2.04
C VAL A 10 7.05 -6.59 2.72
N ASP A 11 5.90 -5.93 2.71
CA ASP A 11 4.62 -6.48 3.12
C ASP A 11 3.89 -7.04 1.90
N ILE A 12 3.52 -8.33 1.98
CA ILE A 12 2.80 -9.05 0.95
C ILE A 12 1.41 -9.37 1.48
N TRP A 13 0.41 -8.76 0.85
CA TRP A 13 -1.01 -8.93 1.11
C TRP A 13 -1.59 -10.02 0.20
N VAL A 14 -2.50 -10.82 0.74
CA VAL A 14 -3.14 -11.90 0.01
C VAL A 14 -4.53 -11.43 -0.42
N SER A 15 -4.77 -11.42 -1.73
CA SER A 15 -6.09 -11.18 -2.29
C SER A 15 -6.80 -12.50 -2.55
N GLY A 16 -8.01 -12.63 -2.02
CA GLY A 16 -8.87 -13.80 -2.18
C GLY A 16 -10.30 -13.44 -1.80
N GLU A 17 -11.27 -14.19 -2.32
CA GLU A 17 -12.67 -14.03 -1.94
C GLU A 17 -12.85 -14.32 -0.46
N GLU A 18 -13.46 -13.35 0.21
CA GLU A 18 -14.06 -13.50 1.53
C GLU A 18 -15.03 -14.69 1.50
N ALA A 19 -14.68 -15.77 2.19
CA ALA A 19 -15.66 -16.73 2.68
C ALA A 19 -16.72 -15.92 3.45
N GLN A 20 -17.99 -16.07 3.04
CA GLN A 20 -19.18 -15.46 3.61
C GLN A 20 -18.99 -14.85 5.03
N GLY A 21 -18.92 -13.53 5.10
CA GLY A 21 -19.21 -12.76 6.30
C GLY A 21 -18.01 -12.34 7.15
N LYS A 22 -17.34 -11.25 6.75
CA LYS A 22 -16.94 -10.09 7.55
C LYS A 22 -16.20 -9.06 6.68
N SER A 23 -16.95 -8.01 6.37
CA SER A 23 -16.58 -6.77 5.69
C SER A 23 -15.11 -6.33 5.79
N GLY A 24 -14.53 -5.99 4.64
CA GLY A 24 -13.64 -4.84 4.56
C GLY A 24 -12.56 -4.87 3.48
N ILE A 25 -12.94 -4.76 2.20
CA ILE A 25 -12.32 -3.89 1.17
C ILE A 25 -13.07 -4.13 -0.14
N VAL A 26 -13.76 -3.11 -0.64
CA VAL A 26 -14.49 -3.15 -1.92
C VAL A 26 -13.50 -2.90 -3.05
N THR A 27 -13.23 -3.93 -3.84
CA THR A 27 -12.51 -3.80 -5.12
C THR A 27 -13.35 -2.95 -6.07
N ALA A 28 -12.77 -1.89 -6.62
CA ALA A 28 -13.42 -0.98 -7.55
C ALA A 28 -13.97 -1.75 -8.78
N GLY A 29 -15.28 -1.95 -8.80
CA GLY A 29 -15.99 -2.49 -9.95
C GLY A 29 -15.87 -1.53 -11.14
N ARG A 30 -15.48 -2.09 -12.29
CA ARG A 30 -15.42 -1.41 -13.58
C ARG A 30 -16.82 -0.99 -14.02
N ALA A 31 -17.24 0.23 -13.67
CA ALA A 31 -18.54 0.76 -14.07
C ALA A 31 -18.54 1.13 -15.57
N ARG A 32 -19.31 0.39 -16.38
CA ARG A 32 -19.65 0.74 -17.76
C ARG A 32 -21.17 0.59 -17.92
N ALA A 33 -21.87 1.71 -18.10
CA ALA A 33 -23.23 1.92 -18.62
C ALA A 33 -23.83 3.15 -17.92
N ARG A 34 -24.71 3.99 -18.48
CA ARG A 34 -25.30 4.24 -19.80
C ARG A 34 -25.91 5.64 -19.67
N ALA A 35 -25.96 6.41 -20.74
CA ALA A 35 -26.69 7.69 -20.75
C ALA A 35 -28.18 7.47 -20.48
N GLY A 36 -28.75 8.30 -19.62
CA GLY A 36 -30.20 8.42 -19.42
C GLY A 36 -30.65 8.27 -17.98
N SER A 37 -30.72 9.38 -17.23
CA SER A 37 -31.70 9.59 -16.16
C SER A 37 -31.81 11.09 -15.87
N SER A 38 -33.04 11.58 -15.95
CA SER A 38 -33.50 12.96 -15.82
C SER A 38 -33.07 13.62 -14.51
N VAL A 39 -32.55 14.85 -14.62
CA VAL A 39 -32.31 15.75 -13.49
C VAL A 39 -33.66 16.29 -13.00
N THR A 40 -33.99 16.05 -11.74
CA THR A 40 -35.11 16.70 -11.06
C THR A 40 -34.55 17.87 -10.26
N THR A 41 -34.76 19.09 -10.74
CA THR A 41 -34.40 20.32 -10.03
C THR A 41 -35.33 20.51 -8.84
N VAL A 42 -34.85 20.23 -7.63
CA VAL A 42 -35.51 20.70 -6.40
C VAL A 42 -35.08 22.14 -6.17
N GLY A 43 -35.97 23.09 -6.49
CA GLY A 43 -35.82 24.48 -6.12
C GLY A 43 -36.07 24.65 -4.63
N SER A 44 -35.04 25.03 -3.87
CA SER A 44 -35.20 25.54 -2.51
C SER A 44 -34.58 26.93 -2.43
N ARG A 45 -35.43 27.94 -2.25
CA ARG A 45 -35.05 29.30 -1.90
C ARG A 45 -34.42 29.29 -0.52
N ILE A 46 -33.11 29.50 -0.42
CA ILE A 46 -32.49 29.90 0.84
C ILE A 46 -32.45 31.43 0.93
N SER A 47 -33.39 32.00 1.67
CA SER A 47 -33.37 33.41 2.10
C SER A 47 -32.73 33.48 3.49
N GLY A 48 -31.48 33.96 3.56
CA GLY A 48 -30.82 34.24 4.83
C GLY A 48 -29.30 34.36 4.68
N TRP A 49 -28.81 35.55 4.37
CA TRP A 49 -27.39 35.88 4.50
C TRP A 49 -27.08 36.10 5.98
N GLY A 50 -26.80 35.01 6.70
CA GLY A 50 -26.08 35.09 7.97
C GLY A 50 -24.65 35.54 7.70
N SER A 51 -24.14 36.45 8.54
CA SER A 51 -22.78 36.98 8.49
C SER A 51 -21.75 35.86 8.29
N VAL A 52 -20.97 35.94 7.21
CA VAL A 52 -19.76 35.13 7.03
C VAL A 52 -18.78 35.57 8.09
N THR A 53 -18.66 34.81 9.18
CA THR A 53 -17.48 34.93 10.03
C THR A 53 -16.31 34.38 9.22
N PRO A 54 -15.15 35.07 9.14
CA PRO A 54 -13.98 34.47 8.55
C PRO A 54 -13.61 33.28 9.45
N VAL A 55 -13.88 32.07 8.98
CA VAL A 55 -13.21 30.88 9.51
C VAL A 55 -11.73 31.20 9.35
N GLY A 56 -11.05 31.43 10.49
CA GLY A 56 -9.67 31.88 10.52
C GLY A 56 -8.84 31.05 9.56
N THR A 57 -7.88 31.69 8.88
CA THR A 57 -6.93 31.03 7.98
C THR A 57 -6.56 29.68 8.56
N PRO A 58 -6.80 28.55 7.85
CA PRO A 58 -6.35 27.26 8.34
C PRO A 58 -4.86 27.44 8.61
N ARG A 59 -4.45 27.26 9.87
CA ARG A 59 -3.03 27.23 10.18
C ARG A 59 -2.47 26.14 9.28
N LEU A 60 -1.68 26.52 8.28
CA LEU A 60 -0.84 25.59 7.56
C LEU A 60 -0.13 24.81 8.64
N CYS A 61 -0.45 23.52 8.78
CA CYS A 61 0.31 22.65 9.64
C CYS A 61 1.72 22.67 9.07
N THR A 62 2.61 23.48 9.65
CA THR A 62 4.05 23.35 9.47
C THR A 62 4.44 22.08 10.21
N LEU A 63 4.06 20.94 9.64
CA LEU A 63 4.61 19.65 10.02
C LEU A 63 6.11 19.76 9.72
N PRO A 64 6.99 19.42 10.68
CA PRO A 64 8.40 19.29 10.37
C PRO A 64 8.56 18.31 9.20
N ALA A 65 9.45 18.64 8.26
CA ALA A 65 9.76 17.74 7.15
C ALA A 65 10.12 16.36 7.74
N LEU A 66 9.39 15.32 7.31
CA LEU A 66 9.70 13.97 7.73
C LEU A 66 11.13 13.63 7.29
N PRO A 67 11.94 13.00 8.15
CA PRO A 67 13.32 12.66 7.81
C PRO A 67 13.32 11.73 6.59
N SER A 68 14.23 11.98 5.66
CA SER A 68 14.48 11.07 4.54
C SER A 68 15.05 9.75 5.04
N LEU A 69 14.74 8.66 4.35
CA LEU A 69 15.32 7.35 4.63
C LEU A 69 16.86 7.41 4.55
N SER A 70 17.56 6.64 5.40
CA SER A 70 19.02 6.56 5.30
C SER A 70 19.44 5.86 4.01
N VAL A 71 20.61 6.19 3.45
CA VAL A 71 21.12 5.55 2.22
C VAL A 71 21.22 4.03 2.36
N SER A 72 21.64 3.55 3.53
CA SER A 72 21.72 2.11 3.82
C SER A 72 20.34 1.44 3.81
N ALA A 73 19.33 2.06 4.44
CA ALA A 73 17.98 1.54 4.44
C ALA A 73 17.34 1.57 3.03
N ALA A 74 17.59 2.62 2.25
CA ALA A 74 17.15 2.69 0.86
C ALA A 74 17.78 1.58 0.00
N GLN A 75 19.08 1.32 0.18
CA GLN A 75 19.78 0.25 -0.54
C GLN A 75 19.21 -1.13 -0.16
N GLN A 76 18.90 -1.36 1.12
CA GLN A 76 18.26 -2.60 1.57
C GLN A 76 16.86 -2.77 0.95
N LEU A 77 16.04 -1.71 0.86
CA LEU A 77 14.75 -1.77 0.16
C LEU A 77 14.90 -2.14 -1.32
N VAL A 78 15.89 -1.56 -1.99
CA VAL A 78 16.18 -1.89 -3.39
C VAL A 78 16.56 -3.37 -3.52
N THR A 79 17.43 -3.87 -2.65
CA THR A 79 17.82 -5.29 -2.62
C THR A 79 16.61 -6.19 -2.41
N LEU A 80 15.77 -5.92 -1.40
CA LEU A 80 14.55 -6.69 -1.16
C LEU A 80 13.60 -6.68 -2.36
N HIS A 81 13.42 -5.51 -2.98
CA HIS A 81 12.60 -5.39 -4.17
C HIS A 81 13.14 -6.24 -5.33
N THR A 82 14.46 -6.27 -5.54
CA THR A 82 15.05 -7.09 -6.61
C THR A 82 14.88 -8.59 -6.35
N ILE A 83 15.03 -9.03 -5.10
CA ILE A 83 14.84 -10.44 -4.72
C ILE A 83 13.38 -10.82 -4.90
N LEU A 84 12.46 -10.00 -4.41
CA LEU A 84 11.03 -10.19 -4.59
C LEU A 84 10.66 -10.31 -6.07
N TRP A 85 11.18 -9.40 -6.92
CA TRP A 85 10.95 -9.43 -8.36
C TRP A 85 11.47 -10.72 -9.00
N GLN A 86 12.65 -11.20 -8.60
CA GLN A 86 13.19 -12.49 -9.04
C GLN A 86 12.27 -13.66 -8.64
N SER A 87 11.76 -13.69 -7.42
CA SER A 87 10.84 -14.74 -6.96
C SER A 87 9.50 -14.68 -7.70
N LEU A 88 8.93 -13.49 -7.90
CA LEU A 88 7.68 -13.29 -8.65
C LEU A 88 7.81 -13.77 -10.10
N THR A 89 8.91 -13.42 -10.76
CA THR A 89 9.18 -13.83 -12.15
C THR A 89 9.42 -15.33 -12.28
N THR A 90 10.17 -15.93 -11.35
CA THR A 90 10.45 -17.38 -11.33
C THR A 90 9.20 -18.21 -11.10
N THR A 91 8.29 -17.72 -10.26
CA THR A 91 7.03 -18.41 -9.93
C THR A 91 5.89 -18.05 -10.87
N HIS A 92 6.10 -17.14 -11.81
CA HIS A 92 5.06 -16.57 -12.67
C HIS A 92 3.86 -16.00 -11.90
N THR A 93 4.13 -15.45 -10.71
CA THR A 93 3.09 -14.89 -9.83
C THR A 93 2.71 -13.49 -10.30
N PHE A 94 1.41 -13.25 -10.44
CA PHE A 94 0.91 -11.90 -10.70
C PHE A 94 0.83 -11.10 -9.39
N ALA A 95 1.40 -9.89 -9.41
CA ALA A 95 1.42 -9.00 -8.24
C ALA A 95 1.11 -7.56 -8.63
N TRP A 96 0.57 -6.79 -7.69
CA TRP A 96 0.32 -5.34 -7.85
C TRP A 96 0.72 -4.57 -6.60
N ALA A 97 1.15 -3.32 -6.79
CA ALA A 97 1.50 -2.43 -5.69
C ALA A 97 0.24 -1.97 -4.93
N LEU A 98 0.39 -1.75 -3.63
CA LEU A 98 -0.66 -1.23 -2.75
C LEU A 98 -0.22 0.08 -2.08
N GLY A 99 -1.21 0.81 -1.54
CA GLY A 99 -1.00 1.91 -0.59
C GLY A 99 0.07 2.93 -1.00
N GLY A 100 1.04 3.14 -0.11
CA GLY A 100 2.14 4.10 -0.29
C GLY A 100 3.06 3.74 -1.47
N THR A 101 3.23 2.45 -1.75
CA THR A 101 4.04 1.97 -2.88
C THR A 101 3.39 2.32 -4.21
N ALA A 102 2.08 2.08 -4.35
CA ALA A 102 1.34 2.47 -5.56
C ALA A 102 1.27 3.99 -5.74
N LEU A 103 1.04 4.73 -4.65
CA LEU A 103 1.00 6.19 -4.66
C LEU A 103 2.36 6.79 -5.05
N GLY A 104 3.45 6.27 -4.50
CA GLY A 104 4.81 6.66 -4.84
C GLY A 104 5.09 6.48 -6.33
N ALA A 105 4.72 5.31 -6.88
CA ALA A 105 4.90 5.02 -8.30
C ALA A 105 4.22 6.07 -9.20
N VAL A 106 2.99 6.47 -8.88
CA VAL A 106 2.25 7.48 -9.66
C VAL A 106 2.80 8.89 -9.44
N ARG A 107 3.11 9.26 -8.19
CA ARG A 107 3.46 10.63 -7.83
C ARG A 107 4.92 10.99 -8.11
N HIS A 108 5.83 10.04 -7.87
CA HIS A 108 7.27 10.25 -7.89
C HIS A 108 7.99 9.38 -8.92
N GLY A 109 7.29 8.46 -9.60
CA GLY A 109 7.94 7.47 -10.47
C GLY A 109 8.76 6.43 -9.69
N GLY A 110 8.53 6.28 -8.38
CA GLY A 110 9.34 5.43 -7.52
C GLY A 110 8.89 5.47 -6.05
N GLN A 111 9.73 5.01 -5.13
CA GLN A 111 9.41 5.03 -3.70
C GLN A 111 9.27 6.47 -3.17
N ILE A 112 8.37 6.68 -2.22
CA ILE A 112 8.30 7.94 -1.47
C ILE A 112 9.59 8.10 -0.62
N PRO A 113 10.28 9.26 -0.62
CA PRO A 113 11.63 9.40 -0.05
C PRO A 113 11.78 9.13 1.46
N TRP A 114 10.67 9.19 2.20
CA TRP A 114 10.61 8.94 3.64
C TRP A 114 9.94 7.61 3.99
N ASP A 115 9.58 6.81 3.00
CA ASP A 115 8.86 5.54 3.18
C ASP A 115 9.86 4.38 3.24
N ASP A 116 9.68 3.52 4.23
CA ASP A 116 10.64 2.51 4.68
C ASP A 116 10.21 1.07 4.34
N ASP A 117 9.10 0.88 3.64
CA ASP A 117 8.56 -0.43 3.27
C ASP A 117 8.03 -0.44 1.82
N ARG A 118 7.74 -1.65 1.33
CA ARG A 118 6.98 -1.86 0.09
C ARG A 118 5.81 -2.77 0.32
N ASP A 119 4.64 -2.33 -0.12
CA ASP A 119 3.40 -3.10 -0.07
C ASP A 119 3.06 -3.65 -1.46
N ILE A 120 2.93 -4.97 -1.57
CA ILE A 120 2.38 -5.63 -2.75
C ILE A 120 1.21 -6.54 -2.35
N ALA A 121 0.34 -6.83 -3.31
CA ALA A 121 -0.63 -7.90 -3.21
C ALA A 121 -0.42 -8.95 -4.29
N VAL A 122 -0.75 -10.19 -3.94
CA VAL A 122 -0.73 -11.37 -4.81
C VAL A 122 -2.06 -12.12 -4.69
N TYR A 123 -2.36 -13.00 -5.63
CA TYR A 123 -3.50 -13.91 -5.49
C TYR A 123 -3.21 -15.00 -4.47
N ALA A 124 -4.23 -15.42 -3.71
CA ALA A 124 -4.13 -16.49 -2.72
C ALA A 124 -3.60 -17.82 -3.31
N GLN A 125 -3.95 -18.10 -4.57
CA GLN A 125 -3.52 -19.32 -5.26
C GLN A 125 -2.00 -19.34 -5.57
N ASP A 126 -1.37 -18.17 -5.74
CA ASP A 126 0.04 -18.07 -6.11
C ASP A 126 0.96 -17.99 -4.88
N LEU A 127 0.37 -17.67 -3.71
CA LEU A 127 1.09 -17.50 -2.45
C LEU A 127 1.96 -18.72 -2.06
N PRO A 128 1.49 -19.99 -2.16
CA PRO A 128 2.32 -21.13 -1.74
C PRO A 128 3.61 -21.26 -2.54
N SER A 129 3.55 -21.05 -3.86
CA SER A 129 4.71 -21.11 -4.76
C SER A 129 5.69 -19.96 -4.46
N LEU A 130 5.15 -18.76 -4.27
CA LEU A 130 5.94 -17.58 -3.91
C LEU A 130 6.62 -17.75 -2.55
N LEU A 131 5.89 -18.25 -1.56
CA LEU A 131 6.40 -18.51 -0.21
C LEU A 131 7.56 -19.51 -0.24
N ALA A 132 7.40 -20.63 -0.94
CA ALA A 132 8.45 -21.63 -1.09
C ALA A 132 9.70 -21.06 -1.76
N SER A 133 9.54 -20.22 -2.81
CA SER A 133 10.66 -19.54 -3.47
C SER A 133 11.39 -18.58 -2.55
N LEU A 134 10.66 -17.80 -1.76
CA LEU A 134 11.25 -16.83 -0.82
C LEU A 134 11.94 -17.52 0.36
N GLN A 135 11.37 -18.61 0.89
CA GLN A 135 11.97 -19.39 1.98
C GLN A 135 13.25 -20.12 1.55
N ALA A 136 13.40 -20.42 0.26
CA ALA A 136 14.60 -21.04 -0.28
C ALA A 136 15.76 -20.04 -0.50
N ASP A 137 15.50 -18.73 -0.50
CA ASP A 137 16.52 -17.71 -0.72
C ASP A 137 17.20 -17.32 0.61
N PRO A 138 18.51 -17.59 0.78
CA PRO A 138 19.22 -17.31 2.04
C PRO A 138 19.42 -15.82 2.32
N ARG A 139 19.13 -14.93 1.36
CA ARG A 139 19.31 -13.48 1.48
C ARG A 139 18.15 -12.80 2.22
N VAL A 140 17.05 -13.52 2.40
CA VAL A 140 15.84 -12.99 3.05
C VAL A 140 15.35 -13.91 4.16
N GLN A 141 14.67 -13.31 5.11
CA GLN A 141 13.86 -14.00 6.11
C GLN A 141 12.39 -13.73 5.85
N VAL A 142 11.56 -14.73 6.08
CA VAL A 142 10.12 -14.64 5.81
C VAL A 142 9.36 -14.88 7.11
N ALA A 143 8.55 -13.91 7.52
CA ALA A 143 7.66 -14.01 8.67
C ALA A 143 6.20 -14.06 8.24
N THR A 144 5.40 -14.93 8.85
CA THR A 144 4.00 -15.21 8.48
C THR A 144 3.03 -14.79 9.60
N PRO A 145 2.77 -13.48 9.81
CA PRO A 145 1.74 -13.05 10.72
C PRO A 145 0.33 -13.46 10.24
N SER A 146 -0.67 -13.37 11.12
CA SER A 146 -2.06 -13.77 10.81
C SER A 146 -2.74 -12.98 9.68
N TYR A 147 -2.16 -11.83 9.28
CA TYR A 147 -2.73 -10.90 8.30
C TYR A 147 -1.98 -10.83 6.97
N GLY A 148 -0.88 -11.57 6.79
CA GLY A 148 -0.09 -11.49 5.56
C GLY A 148 1.30 -12.11 5.69
N LEU A 149 2.19 -11.73 4.78
CA LEU A 149 3.57 -12.21 4.72
C LEU A 149 4.52 -11.01 4.78
N LYS A 150 5.56 -11.10 5.62
CA LYS A 150 6.61 -10.09 5.72
C LYS A 150 7.93 -10.66 5.23
N VAL A 151 8.55 -9.98 4.28
CA VAL A 151 9.90 -10.32 3.80
C VAL A 151 10.88 -9.31 4.36
N LEU A 152 11.89 -9.83 5.03
CA LEU A 152 12.90 -9.07 5.76
C LEU A 152 14.30 -9.42 5.23
N PRO A 153 15.29 -8.54 5.36
CA PRO A 153 16.68 -8.87 5.10
C PRO A 153 17.18 -10.02 5.99
N ALA A 154 18.15 -10.80 5.52
CA ALA A 154 18.72 -11.90 6.29
C ALA A 154 19.35 -11.49 7.64
N ASP A 155 19.75 -10.23 7.81
CA ASP A 155 20.31 -9.68 9.05
C ASP A 155 19.26 -9.09 10.00
N ALA A 156 17.98 -9.07 9.61
CA ALA A 156 16.91 -8.52 10.43
C ALA A 156 16.58 -9.44 11.62
N THR A 157 16.40 -8.83 12.79
CA THR A 157 15.85 -9.52 13.96
C THR A 157 14.33 -9.63 13.83
N VAL A 158 13.84 -10.85 13.58
CA VAL A 158 12.40 -11.16 13.62
C VAL A 158 11.96 -11.18 15.08
N THR A 159 11.29 -10.12 15.53
CA THR A 159 10.64 -10.03 16.85
C THR A 159 9.15 -10.30 16.74
#